data_AF-A0A962CPR6-F1
#
_entry.id   AF-A0A962CPR6-F1
#
_cell.length_a   1.000
_cell.length_b   1.000
_cell.length_c   1.000
_cell.angle_alpha   90.00
_cell.angle_beta   90.00
_cell.angle_gamma   90.00
#
_symmetry.space_group_name_H-M   'P 1'
#
loop_
_entity.id
_entity.type
_entity.pdbx_description
1 polymer ?
#
loop_
_entity_poly.entity_id
_entity_poly.type
_entity_poly.pdbx_seq_one_letter_code
_entity_poly.pdbx_strand_id
1 'polypeptide(L)'
;FTKQAAMKAKAKAPTAGIEPGWAYMKTMLRELGLADSDIESMIGDRPSYYAQMDVLTKKIYQNPDFYTNLYDKPTNVDRVGAAIEAIALMQMRDHYEATLRREMLMSGLIEAELIPDVETLRGQMLDLK
;
A
#
# COMPACT_ATOMS: atom_id res chain seq x y z
N PHE A 1 -39.40 -8.01 -6.28
CA PHE A 1 -38.42 -7.05 -5.73
C PHE A 1 -37.56 -7.77 -4.70
N THR A 2 -36.35 -8.08 -5.12
CA THR A 2 -35.40 -9.00 -4.49
C THR A 2 -34.79 -8.41 -3.22
N LYS A 3 -34.94 -9.13 -2.11
CA LYS A 3 -34.24 -8.86 -0.85
C LYS A 3 -32.77 -9.19 -1.05
N GLN A 4 -31.94 -8.18 -1.29
CA GLN A 4 -30.49 -8.32 -1.18
C GLN A 4 -30.16 -8.77 0.23
N ALA A 5 -29.55 -9.95 0.33
CA ALA A 5 -28.99 -10.48 1.55
C ALA A 5 -27.94 -9.49 2.06
N ALA A 6 -28.31 -8.76 3.11
CA ALA A 6 -27.43 -7.86 3.84
C ALA A 6 -26.15 -8.63 4.21
N MET A 7 -25.03 -8.15 3.68
CA MET A 7 -23.70 -8.58 4.11
C MET A 7 -23.66 -8.47 5.64
N LYS A 8 -23.53 -9.60 6.34
CA LYS A 8 -23.26 -9.63 7.78
C LYS A 8 -21.81 -9.23 8.02
N ALA A 9 -21.48 -7.98 7.72
CA ALA A 9 -20.31 -7.28 8.25
C ALA A 9 -20.81 -6.40 9.40
N LYS A 10 -21.18 -7.02 10.52
CA LYS A 10 -21.26 -6.32 11.80
C LYS A 10 -19.96 -6.54 12.55
N ALA A 11 -18.86 -6.03 12.01
CA ALA A 11 -17.88 -5.42 12.89
C ALA A 11 -18.56 -4.16 13.45
N LYS A 12 -18.52 -3.98 14.76
CA LYS A 12 -19.00 -2.76 15.43
C LYS A 12 -18.32 -1.58 14.75
N ALA A 13 -19.08 -0.76 14.01
CA ALA A 13 -18.55 0.48 13.45
C ALA A 13 -17.88 1.25 14.59
N PRO A 14 -16.56 1.51 14.52
CA PRO A 14 -15.96 2.49 15.40
C PRO A 14 -16.59 3.83 15.04
N THR A 15 -16.87 4.59 16.08
CA THR A 15 -17.47 5.92 16.07
C THR A 15 -16.89 6.81 14.97
N ALA A 16 -17.78 7.62 14.37
CA ALA A 16 -17.49 8.67 13.41
C ALA A 16 -16.45 9.69 13.92
N GLY A 17 -15.19 9.31 13.84
CA GLY A 17 -13.99 10.11 14.00
C GLY A 17 -12.98 9.55 13.01
N ILE A 18 -12.09 10.39 12.50
CA ILE A 18 -11.03 9.99 11.57
C ILE A 18 -10.13 8.99 12.31
N GLU A 19 -10.47 7.71 12.27
CA GLU A 19 -9.63 6.68 12.85
C GLU A 19 -8.44 6.49 11.91
N PRO A 20 -7.22 6.60 12.44
CA PRO A 20 -6.02 6.41 11.62
C PRO A 20 -6.06 5.01 11.00
N GLY A 21 -5.65 4.89 9.73
CA GLY A 21 -5.81 3.66 8.93
C GLY A 21 -5.29 2.36 9.56
N TRP A 22 -4.41 2.46 10.56
CA TRP A 22 -3.97 1.31 11.35
C TRP A 22 -5.08 0.68 12.21
N ALA A 23 -6.09 1.42 12.65
CA ALA A 23 -7.23 0.87 13.40
C ALA A 23 -8.08 -0.06 12.53
N TYR A 24 -8.31 0.34 11.28
CA TYR A 24 -8.96 -0.50 10.29
C TYR A 24 -8.13 -1.75 9.99
N MET A 25 -6.82 -1.60 9.83
CA MET A 25 -5.91 -2.71 9.63
C MET A 25 -5.90 -3.69 10.82
N LYS A 26 -5.89 -3.22 12.08
CA LYS A 26 -6.04 -4.10 13.26
C LYS A 26 -7.33 -4.92 13.21
N THR A 27 -8.41 -4.33 12.71
CA THR A 27 -9.71 -5.01 12.56
C THR A 27 -9.67 -6.06 11.45
N MET A 28 -9.07 -5.75 10.30
CA MET A 28 -8.84 -6.71 9.21
C MET A 28 -7.97 -7.89 9.66
N LEU A 29 -6.88 -7.64 10.39
CA LEU A 29 -6.01 -8.72 10.87
C LEU A 29 -6.72 -9.65 11.86
N ARG A 30 -7.60 -9.10 12.70
CA ARG A 30 -8.46 -9.91 13.57
C ARG A 30 -9.44 -10.77 12.77
N GLU A 31 -10.00 -10.23 11.69
CA GLU A 31 -10.87 -11.01 10.78
C GLU A 31 -10.10 -12.11 10.02
N LEU A 32 -8.80 -11.90 9.76
CA LEU A 32 -7.89 -12.91 9.22
C LEU A 32 -7.49 -13.98 10.26
N GLY A 33 -7.96 -13.83 11.51
CA GLY A 33 -7.82 -14.78 12.61
C GLY A 33 -6.50 -14.71 13.37
N LEU A 34 -5.80 -13.58 13.28
CA LEU A 34 -4.65 -13.30 14.13
C LEU A 34 -5.12 -12.96 15.56
N ALA A 35 -4.42 -13.47 16.56
CA ALA A 35 -4.64 -13.09 17.94
C ALA A 35 -4.27 -11.61 18.16
N ASP A 36 -5.03 -10.91 19.00
CA ASP A 36 -4.78 -9.48 19.29
C ASP A 36 -3.35 -9.23 19.81
N SER A 37 -2.74 -10.20 20.49
CA SER A 37 -1.32 -10.15 20.93
C SER A 37 -0.34 -10.13 19.76
N ASP A 38 -0.61 -10.89 18.71
CA ASP A 38 0.26 -10.99 17.53
C ASP A 38 0.11 -9.75 16.66
N ILE A 39 -1.10 -9.20 16.61
CA ILE A 39 -1.40 -7.92 15.95
C ILE A 39 -0.62 -6.78 16.63
N GLU A 40 -0.62 -6.73 17.97
CA GLU A 40 0.13 -5.73 18.73
C GLU A 40 1.65 -5.87 18.52
N SER A 41 2.16 -7.10 18.46
CA SER A 41 3.57 -7.42 18.16
C SER A 41 3.96 -7.02 16.72
N MET A 42 3.07 -7.21 15.74
CA MET A 42 3.36 -6.94 14.34
C MET A 42 3.25 -5.45 13.97
N ILE A 43 2.32 -4.72 14.58
CA ILE A 43 1.97 -3.34 14.22
C ILE A 43 2.49 -2.31 15.23
N GLY A 44 2.50 -2.63 16.52
CA GLY A 44 2.74 -1.67 17.59
C GLY A 44 1.59 -0.67 17.79
N ASP A 45 1.86 0.38 18.57
CA ASP A 45 0.84 1.35 19.01
C ASP A 45 0.56 2.43 17.94
N ARG A 46 1.54 2.75 17.08
CA ARG A 46 1.44 3.77 16.02
C ARG A 46 2.35 3.44 14.81
N PRO A 47 1.95 2.51 13.93
CA PRO A 47 2.76 2.11 12.77
C PRO A 47 2.88 3.24 11.73
N SER A 48 4.08 3.43 11.18
CA SER A 48 4.26 4.24 9.96
C SER A 48 3.62 3.54 8.76
N TYR A 49 3.23 4.29 7.71
CA TYR A 49 2.62 3.71 6.49
C TYR A 49 3.44 2.53 5.91
N TYR A 50 4.76 2.63 5.93
CA TYR A 50 5.66 1.55 5.52
C TYR A 50 5.54 0.29 6.38
N ALA A 51 5.40 0.45 7.70
CA ALA A 51 5.18 -0.69 8.59
C ALA A 51 3.79 -1.32 8.36
N GLN A 52 2.77 -0.51 8.08
CA GLN A 52 1.43 -1.00 7.72
C GLN A 52 1.50 -1.83 6.42
N MET A 53 2.24 -1.34 5.42
CA MET A 53 2.34 -2.03 4.14
C MET A 53 3.24 -3.28 4.20
N ASP A 54 4.29 -3.28 5.03
CA ASP A 54 5.11 -4.49 5.28
C ASP A 54 4.31 -5.60 5.96
N VAL A 55 3.43 -5.24 6.89
CA VAL A 55 2.50 -6.21 7.50
C VAL A 55 1.55 -6.77 6.44
N LEU A 56 0.90 -5.88 5.67
CA LEU A 56 -0.10 -6.26 4.66
C LEU A 56 0.48 -7.08 3.50
N THR A 57 1.74 -6.86 3.13
CA THR A 57 2.35 -7.50 1.95
C THR A 57 3.22 -8.71 2.29
N LYS A 58 3.69 -8.85 3.54
CA LYS A 58 4.61 -9.94 3.92
C LYS A 58 4.23 -10.68 5.18
N LYS A 59 4.03 -9.98 6.30
CA LYS A 59 3.91 -10.65 7.61
C LYS A 59 2.62 -11.47 7.75
N ILE A 60 1.52 -11.05 7.11
CA ILE A 60 0.25 -11.80 7.11
C ILE A 60 0.44 -13.22 6.53
N TYR A 61 1.18 -13.34 5.43
CA TYR A 61 1.42 -14.62 4.75
C TYR A 61 2.38 -15.55 5.50
N GLN A 62 3.07 -15.05 6.54
CA GLN A 62 3.97 -15.88 7.34
C GLN A 62 3.25 -16.60 8.48
N ASN A 63 2.01 -16.20 8.80
CA ASN A 63 1.25 -16.85 9.87
C ASN A 63 0.49 -18.08 9.35
N PRO A 64 0.67 -19.27 9.94
CA PRO A 64 -0.08 -20.48 9.57
C PRO A 64 -1.60 -20.33 9.75
N ASP A 65 -2.07 -19.52 10.71
CA ASP A 65 -3.50 -19.30 10.99
C ASP A 65 -4.22 -18.59 9.85
N PHE A 66 -3.48 -17.83 9.04
CA PHE A 66 -4.03 -17.23 7.82
C PHE A 66 -4.51 -18.31 6.85
N TYR A 67 -3.71 -19.36 6.63
CA TYR A 67 -4.03 -20.43 5.68
C TYR A 67 -5.11 -21.39 6.20
N THR A 68 -5.18 -21.62 7.52
CA THR A 68 -6.21 -22.48 8.11
C THR A 68 -7.60 -21.84 8.03
N ASN A 69 -7.71 -20.51 8.24
CA ASN A 69 -8.96 -19.77 8.11
C ASN A 69 -9.46 -19.64 6.66
N LEU A 70 -8.55 -19.70 5.68
CA LEU A 70 -8.90 -19.78 4.26
C LEU A 70 -9.56 -21.11 3.91
N TYR A 71 -9.14 -22.20 4.54
CA TYR A 71 -9.61 -23.54 4.24
C TYR A 71 -11.00 -23.85 4.81
N ASP A 72 -11.40 -23.18 5.90
CA ASP A 72 -12.64 -23.49 6.64
C ASP A 72 -13.92 -23.18 5.82
N LYS A 73 -13.94 -22.11 5.02
CA LYS A 73 -15.14 -21.71 4.23
C LYS A 73 -14.77 -21.13 2.86
N PRO A 74 -15.39 -21.60 1.76
CA PRO A 74 -15.10 -21.09 0.42
C PRO A 74 -15.41 -19.58 0.28
N THR A 75 -16.40 -19.06 1.00
CA THR A 75 -16.71 -17.62 1.01
C THR A 75 -15.60 -16.75 1.61
N ASN A 76 -14.74 -17.30 2.47
CA ASN A 76 -13.59 -16.56 3.02
C ASN A 76 -12.48 -16.44 1.98
N VAL A 77 -12.33 -17.44 1.10
CA VAL A 77 -11.34 -17.42 0.00
C VAL A 77 -11.62 -16.26 -0.95
N ASP A 78 -12.87 -16.07 -1.37
CA ASP A 78 -13.24 -14.97 -2.27
C ASP A 78 -13.00 -13.58 -1.65
N ARG A 79 -13.29 -13.43 -0.35
CA ARG A 79 -13.07 -12.17 0.37
C ARG A 79 -11.59 -11.85 0.53
N VAL A 80 -10.79 -12.86 0.85
CA VAL A 80 -9.36 -12.69 0.99
C VAL A 80 -8.72 -12.45 -0.38
N GLY A 81 -9.18 -13.14 -1.43
CA GLY A 81 -8.77 -12.87 -2.81
C GLY A 81 -9.00 -11.40 -3.21
N ALA A 82 -10.20 -10.88 -2.96
CA ALA A 82 -10.52 -9.48 -3.22
C ALA A 82 -9.67 -8.51 -2.38
N ALA A 83 -9.38 -8.85 -1.11
CA ALA A 83 -8.52 -8.03 -0.25
C ALA A 83 -7.06 -8.02 -0.72
N ILE A 84 -6.52 -9.17 -1.17
CA ILE A 84 -5.17 -9.29 -1.73
C ILE A 84 -5.07 -8.50 -3.03
N GLU A 85 -6.08 -8.59 -3.90
CA GLU A 85 -6.13 -7.83 -5.15
C GLU A 85 -6.15 -6.32 -4.87
N ALA A 86 -6.93 -5.87 -3.89
CA ALA A 86 -6.95 -4.47 -3.47
C ALA A 86 -5.58 -3.99 -2.96
N ILE A 87 -4.89 -4.79 -2.12
CA ILE A 87 -3.55 -4.47 -1.61
C ILE A 87 -2.54 -4.42 -2.77
N ALA A 88 -2.60 -5.35 -3.71
CA ALA A 88 -1.74 -5.35 -4.89
C ALA A 88 -1.94 -4.08 -5.73
N LEU A 89 -3.19 -3.65 -5.92
CA LEU A 89 -3.52 -2.43 -6.67
C LEU A 89 -3.01 -1.17 -5.96
N MET A 90 -3.10 -1.12 -4.63
CA MET A 90 -2.51 -0.05 -3.81
C MET A 90 -0.98 -0.02 -3.96
N GLN A 91 -0.33 -1.18 -3.88
CA GLN A 91 1.13 -1.27 -4.03
C GLN A 91 1.58 -0.85 -5.45
N MET A 92 0.85 -1.24 -6.50
CA MET A 92 1.14 -0.81 -7.86
C MET A 92 1.03 0.70 -8.03
N ARG A 93 0.02 1.33 -7.41
CA ARG A 93 -0.13 2.78 -7.41
C ARG A 93 1.05 3.47 -6.72
N ASP A 94 1.48 2.98 -5.57
CA ASP A 94 2.63 3.53 -4.84
C ASP A 94 3.92 3.42 -5.67
N HIS A 95 4.12 2.30 -6.37
CA HIS A 95 5.24 2.12 -7.30
C HIS A 95 5.19 3.10 -8.48
N TYR A 96 3.99 3.33 -9.01
CA TYR A 96 3.79 4.29 -10.09
C TYR A 96 4.14 5.73 -9.64
N GLU A 97 3.63 6.15 -8.48
CA GLU A 97 3.94 7.48 -7.91
C GLU A 97 5.43 7.63 -7.56
N ALA A 98 6.10 6.56 -7.13
CA ALA A 98 7.56 6.56 -6.93
C ALA A 98 8.33 6.67 -8.25
N THR A 99 7.88 5.97 -9.30
CA THR A 99 8.51 6.01 -10.62
C THR A 99 8.38 7.39 -11.24
N LEU A 100 7.20 8.01 -11.16
CA LEU A 100 6.97 9.37 -11.66
C LEU A 100 7.87 10.40 -10.96
N ARG A 101 8.01 10.31 -9.63
CA ARG A 101 8.95 11.16 -8.89
C ARG A 101 10.39 10.94 -9.33
N ARG A 102 10.79 9.70 -9.58
CA ARG A 102 12.12 9.37 -10.09
C ARG A 102 12.35 9.96 -11.48
N GLU A 103 11.37 9.88 -12.37
CA GLU A 103 11.45 10.46 -13.72
C GLU A 103 11.62 11.98 -13.67
N MET A 104 10.85 12.67 -12.83
CA MET A 104 11.00 14.11 -12.64
C MET A 104 12.39 14.50 -12.14
N LEU A 105 12.91 13.78 -11.14
CA LEU A 105 14.25 14.05 -10.60
C LEU A 105 15.34 13.77 -11.64
N MET A 106 15.22 12.70 -12.42
CA MET A 106 16.15 12.38 -13.50
C MET A 106 16.13 13.44 -14.61
N SER A 107 14.94 13.95 -14.98
CA SER A 107 14.82 15.04 -15.96
C SER A 107 15.53 16.31 -15.47
N GLY A 108 15.33 16.68 -14.20
CA GLY A 108 15.99 17.85 -13.61
C GLY A 108 17.51 17.68 -13.51
N LEU A 109 17.99 16.46 -13.22
CA LEU A 109 19.43 16.18 -13.20
C LEU A 109 20.05 16.30 -14.59
N ILE A 110 19.40 15.75 -15.62
CA ILE A 110 19.85 15.86 -17.01
C ILE A 110 19.85 17.31 -17.46
N GLU A 111 18.81 18.08 -17.11
CA GLU A 111 18.75 19.50 -17.42
C GLU A 111 19.89 20.29 -16.76
N ALA A 112 20.17 20.03 -15.48
CA ALA A 112 21.25 20.67 -14.76
C ALA A 112 22.64 20.42 -15.38
N GLU A 113 22.89 19.19 -15.86
CA GLU A 113 24.12 18.84 -16.58
C GLU A 113 24.15 19.37 -18.01
N LEU A 114 23.00 19.49 -18.69
CA LEU A 114 22.93 19.95 -20.08
C LEU A 114 23.14 21.47 -20.21
N ILE A 115 22.71 22.26 -19.23
CA ILE A 115 22.87 23.73 -19.23
C ILE A 115 24.32 24.18 -19.48
N PRO A 116 25.34 23.73 -18.73
CA PRO A 116 26.73 24.15 -18.94
C PRO A 116 27.25 23.74 -20.32
N ASP A 117 26.91 22.54 -20.80
CA ASP A 117 27.31 22.06 -22.14
C ASP A 117 26.71 22.95 -23.25
N VAL A 118 25.45 23.35 -23.11
CA VAL A 118 24.80 24.27 -24.06
C VAL A 118 25.45 25.66 -24.03
N GLU A 119 25.82 26.18 -22.86
CA GLU A 119 26.49 27.47 -22.74
C GLU A 119 27.88 27.46 -23.40
N THR A 120 28.66 26.39 -23.23
CA THR A 120 29.98 26.26 -23.86
C THR A 120 29.87 26.18 -25.39
N LEU A 121 28.96 25.36 -25.92
CA LEU A 121 28.70 25.27 -27.37
C LEU A 121 28.20 26.60 -27.95
N ARG A 122 27.34 27.32 -27.22
CA ARG A 122 26.84 28.63 -27.64
C ARG A 122 27.96 29.67 -27.70
N GLY A 123 28.88 29.66 -26.73
CA GLY A 123 30.08 30.49 -26.75
C GLY A 123 30.94 30.23 -27.99
N GLN A 124 31.23 28.96 -28.28
CA GLN A 124 32.02 28.56 -29.46
C GLN A 124 31.36 28.97 -30.79
N MET A 125 30.03 28.90 -30.90
CA MET A 125 29.32 29.35 -32.11
C MET A 125 29.31 30.87 -32.30
N LEU A 126 29.44 31.65 -31.22
CA LEU A 126 29.56 33.11 -31.30
C LEU A 126 30.95 33.53 -31.77
N ASP A 127 32.00 32.82 -31.37
CA ASP A 127 33.39 33.09 -31.79
C ASP A 127 33.67 32.67 -33.25
N LEU A 128 32.84 31.80 -33.82
CA LEU A 128 32.96 31.32 -35.21
C LEU A 128 32.29 32.23 -36.26
N LYS A 129 31.61 33.30 -35.85
CA LYS A 129 30.98 34.31 -36.73
C LYS A 129 31.71 35.64 -36.68
#